data_AF-A0A540L2R0-F1
#
_entry.id   AF-A0A540L2R0-F1
#
_cell.length_a   1.000
_cell.length_b   1.000
_cell.length_c   1.000
_cell.angle_alpha   90.00
_cell.angle_beta   90.00
_cell.angle_gamma   90.00
#
_symmetry.space_group_name_H-M   'P 1'
#
loop_
_entity.id
_entity.type
_entity.pdbx_description
1 polymer ?
#
loop_
_entity_poly.entity_id
_entity_poly.type
_entity_poly.pdbx_seq_one_letter_code
_entity_poly.pdbx_strand_id
1 'polypeptide(L)'
;MPNETLSKHLFHWEAQPMKWAMRLRVALYLAQALEYCSSEGQALYHDLNAYRVLFDQDANPRLSCFDLMKNSKDGKSYSTNLAFTPPEYLRTGRVIPESLVYSFGTLLLDLLKDPYALSSKKGVLLVLHGASGLTKGLIKECMEHGVRKFNVNTEVRKAYTDSLSNSKKDLVHVMASAKEAMKAVVAGKMHLFGSAGKA
;
A
#
# COMPACT_ATOMS: atom_id res chain seq x y z
N MET A 1 -13.73 18.28 -16.78
CA MET A 1 -12.41 18.91 -16.54
C MET A 1 -11.49 18.60 -17.72
N PRO A 2 -10.60 19.52 -18.13
CA PRO A 2 -9.85 19.40 -19.38
C PRO A 2 -8.72 18.36 -19.36
N ASN A 3 -8.20 18.04 -18.18
CA ASN A 3 -7.03 17.15 -18.04
C ASN A 3 -7.40 15.70 -17.67
N GLU A 4 -8.62 15.26 -18.01
CA GLU A 4 -9.06 13.86 -17.93
C GLU A 4 -9.01 13.23 -16.52
N THR A 5 -9.32 11.93 -16.44
CA THR A 5 -9.33 11.15 -15.19
C THR A 5 -7.98 10.52 -14.89
N LEU A 6 -7.70 10.24 -13.61
CA LEU A 6 -6.54 9.45 -13.19
C LEU A 6 -6.48 8.09 -13.89
N SER A 7 -7.62 7.43 -14.11
CA SER A 7 -7.68 6.16 -14.85
C SER A 7 -7.18 6.26 -16.29
N LYS A 8 -7.39 7.38 -16.99
CA LYS A 8 -6.81 7.60 -18.33
C LYS A 8 -5.29 7.73 -18.25
N HIS A 9 -4.78 8.49 -17.28
CA HIS A 9 -3.34 8.68 -17.08
C HIS A 9 -2.60 7.44 -16.56
N LEU A 10 -3.31 6.51 -15.89
CA LEU A 10 -2.73 5.26 -15.39
C LEU A 10 -2.87 4.11 -16.40
N PHE A 11 -4.02 3.94 -17.06
CA PHE A 11 -4.31 2.71 -17.79
C PHE A 11 -4.26 2.83 -19.31
N HIS A 12 -4.32 4.05 -19.88
CA HIS A 12 -4.52 4.25 -21.31
C HIS A 12 -3.36 4.97 -22.02
N TRP A 13 -2.23 5.20 -21.33
CA TRP A 13 -1.08 5.92 -21.89
C TRP A 13 0.16 5.03 -22.00
N GLU A 14 0.17 4.14 -22.98
CA GLU A 14 1.24 3.13 -23.19
C GLU A 14 2.62 3.75 -23.51
N ALA A 15 2.67 5.02 -23.93
CA ALA A 15 3.91 5.68 -24.36
C ALA A 15 4.64 6.51 -23.27
N GLN A 16 3.92 6.96 -22.23
CA GLN A 16 4.46 7.80 -21.14
C GLN A 16 3.73 7.53 -19.82
N PRO A 17 4.27 6.67 -18.94
CA PRO A 17 3.67 6.42 -17.64
C PRO A 17 3.67 7.69 -16.78
N MET A 18 2.61 7.89 -15.99
CA MET A 18 2.53 9.03 -15.06
C MET A 18 3.77 9.08 -14.15
N LYS A 19 4.39 10.25 -14.04
CA LYS A 19 5.58 10.49 -13.21
C LYS A 19 5.29 10.19 -11.74
N TRP A 20 6.28 9.63 -11.03
CA TRP A 20 6.16 9.29 -9.60
C TRP A 20 5.75 10.48 -8.72
N ALA A 21 6.34 11.65 -8.95
CA ALA A 21 5.98 12.86 -8.22
C ALA A 21 4.49 13.24 -8.36
N MET A 22 3.89 13.01 -9.53
CA MET A 22 2.47 13.26 -9.73
C MET A 22 1.61 12.22 -8.99
N ARG A 23 2.02 10.95 -8.96
CA ARG A 23 1.32 9.90 -8.19
C ARG A 23 1.31 10.21 -6.70
N LEU A 24 2.44 10.65 -6.15
CA LEU A 24 2.52 11.09 -4.75
C LEU A 24 1.64 12.31 -4.48
N ARG A 25 1.60 13.27 -5.42
CA ARG A 25 0.72 14.44 -5.31
C ARG A 25 -0.75 14.04 -5.30
N VAL A 26 -1.16 13.08 -6.15
CA VAL A 26 -2.51 12.49 -6.13
C VAL A 26 -2.82 11.88 -4.77
N ALA A 27 -1.96 11.01 -4.24
CA ALA A 27 -2.18 10.38 -2.94
C ALA A 27 -2.33 11.41 -1.81
N LEU A 28 -1.46 12.43 -1.79
CA LEU A 28 -1.50 13.50 -0.78
C LEU A 28 -2.79 14.32 -0.85
N TYR A 29 -3.15 14.82 -2.03
CA TYR A 29 -4.30 15.70 -2.21
C TYR A 29 -5.62 14.95 -1.92
N LEU A 30 -5.69 13.67 -2.28
CA LEU A 30 -6.84 12.84 -1.94
C LEU A 30 -6.92 12.61 -0.42
N ALA A 31 -5.81 12.30 0.24
CA ALA A 31 -5.81 12.16 1.70
C ALA A 31 -6.29 13.44 2.39
N GLN A 32 -5.81 14.60 1.95
CA GLN A 32 -6.23 15.91 2.47
C GLN A 32 -7.72 16.20 2.19
N ALA A 33 -8.19 15.89 0.98
CA ALA A 33 -9.60 16.07 0.63
C ALA A 33 -10.52 15.17 1.47
N LEU A 34 -10.12 13.92 1.71
CA LEU A 34 -10.87 12.97 2.53
C LEU A 34 -10.85 13.37 4.02
N GLU A 35 -9.71 13.84 4.53
CA GLU A 35 -9.58 14.37 5.88
C GLU A 35 -10.49 15.59 6.08
N TYR A 36 -10.48 16.53 5.13
CA TYR A 36 -11.37 17.69 5.14
C TYR A 36 -12.85 17.29 5.11
N CYS A 37 -13.25 16.35 4.25
CA CYS A 37 -14.61 15.82 4.24
C CYS A 37 -14.99 15.20 5.60
N SER A 38 -14.08 14.45 6.22
CA SER A 38 -14.29 13.85 7.53
C SER A 38 -14.41 14.88 8.64
N SER A 39 -13.59 15.94 8.65
CA SER A 39 -13.62 16.98 9.69
C SER A 39 -14.86 17.86 9.61
N GLU A 40 -15.37 18.13 8.42
CA GLU A 40 -16.58 18.94 8.18
C GLU A 40 -17.89 18.15 8.37
N GLY A 41 -17.83 16.89 8.83
CA GLY A 41 -19.00 16.04 8.99
C GLY A 41 -19.73 15.73 7.67
N GLN A 42 -19.04 15.86 6.54
CA GLN A 42 -19.60 15.51 5.24
C GLN A 42 -19.81 14.00 5.14
N ALA A 43 -20.77 13.59 4.31
CA ALA A 43 -20.99 12.18 4.04
C ALA A 43 -19.71 11.52 3.50
N LEU A 44 -19.40 10.31 3.96
CA LEU A 44 -18.24 9.55 3.50
C LEU A 44 -18.26 9.43 1.97
N TYR A 45 -17.18 9.87 1.34
CA TYR A 45 -16.97 9.66 -0.09
C TYR A 45 -16.71 8.18 -0.33
N HIS A 46 -17.56 7.50 -1.09
CA HIS A 46 -17.64 6.02 -1.06
C HIS A 46 -17.45 5.36 -2.42
N ASP A 47 -17.27 6.15 -3.49
CA ASP A 47 -16.91 5.65 -4.82
C ASP A 47 -15.48 6.08 -5.17
N LEU A 48 -14.56 6.03 -4.20
CA LEU A 48 -13.19 6.43 -4.43
C LEU A 48 -12.48 5.40 -5.31
N ASN A 49 -12.19 5.77 -6.54
CA ASN A 49 -11.40 4.98 -7.49
C ASN A 49 -10.73 5.90 -8.53
N ALA A 50 -9.83 5.35 -9.34
CA ALA A 50 -9.08 6.15 -10.33
C ALA A 50 -9.95 6.85 -11.39
N TYR A 51 -11.18 6.39 -11.63
CA TYR A 51 -12.12 7.05 -12.56
C TYR A 51 -12.77 8.29 -11.94
N ARG A 52 -12.79 8.40 -10.61
CA ARG A 52 -13.39 9.53 -9.88
C ARG A 52 -12.39 10.62 -9.50
N VAL A 53 -11.11 10.47 -9.85
CA VAL A 53 -10.10 11.51 -9.67
C VAL A 53 -9.87 12.21 -10.99
N LEU A 54 -10.04 13.52 -11.02
CA LEU A 54 -9.91 14.38 -12.20
C LEU A 54 -8.73 15.33 -12.01
N PHE A 55 -8.16 15.82 -13.11
CA PHE A 55 -7.18 16.89 -13.06
C PHE A 55 -7.80 18.21 -13.50
N ASP A 56 -7.62 19.26 -12.71
CA ASP A 56 -8.04 20.61 -13.06
C ASP A 56 -7.11 21.25 -14.12
N GLN A 57 -7.36 22.50 -14.47
CA GLN A 57 -6.58 23.24 -15.48
C GLN A 57 -5.08 23.35 -15.13
N ASP A 58 -4.75 23.42 -13.83
CA ASP A 58 -3.38 23.51 -13.32
C ASP A 58 -2.73 22.12 -13.11
N ALA A 59 -3.39 21.06 -13.61
CA ALA A 59 -3.00 19.67 -13.42
C ALA A 59 -2.93 19.25 -11.93
N ASN A 60 -3.73 19.88 -11.07
CA ASN A 60 -3.91 19.42 -9.71
C ASN A 60 -5.01 18.35 -9.64
N PRO A 61 -4.78 17.27 -8.88
CA PRO A 61 -5.77 16.22 -8.69
C PRO A 61 -6.93 16.74 -7.84
N ARG A 62 -8.14 16.44 -8.28
CA ARG A 62 -9.40 16.79 -7.62
C ARG A 62 -10.30 15.58 -7.56
N LEU A 63 -11.01 15.48 -6.45
CA LEU A 63 -12.08 14.51 -6.27
C LEU A 63 -13.30 14.95 -7.09
N SER A 64 -13.84 14.06 -7.92
CA SER A 64 -15.08 14.32 -8.64
C SER A 64 -16.27 14.28 -7.67
N CYS A 65 -17.13 15.29 -7.69
CA CYS A 65 -18.34 15.32 -6.86
C CYS A 65 -19.54 14.58 -7.48
N PHE A 66 -19.36 13.95 -8.64
CA PHE A 66 -20.43 13.25 -9.35
C PHE A 66 -20.65 11.87 -8.73
N ASP A 67 -21.90 11.63 -8.30
CA ASP A 67 -22.42 10.41 -7.68
C ASP A 67 -21.88 10.10 -6.28
N LEU A 68 -22.20 10.97 -5.31
CA LEU A 68 -22.29 10.52 -3.93
C LEU A 68 -23.43 9.48 -3.83
N MET A 69 -23.13 8.19 -4.05
CA MET A 69 -23.99 7.09 -3.62
C MET A 69 -24.51 7.31 -2.21
N LYS A 70 -25.82 7.28 -2.14
CA LYS A 70 -26.53 7.30 -0.87
C LYS A 70 -26.63 5.86 -0.41
N ASN A 71 -26.53 5.64 0.92
CA ASN A 71 -26.89 4.36 1.50
C ASN A 71 -28.24 3.91 0.94
N SER A 72 -28.30 2.69 0.40
CA SER A 72 -29.55 2.18 -0.12
C SER A 72 -30.49 1.95 1.06
N LYS A 73 -31.63 2.67 1.09
CA LYS A 73 -32.67 2.46 2.10
C LYS A 73 -33.31 1.07 1.96
N ASP A 74 -33.24 0.47 0.78
CA ASP A 74 -33.95 -0.74 0.39
C ASP A 74 -33.02 -1.90 -0.01
N GLY A 75 -31.70 -1.80 0.25
CA GLY A 75 -30.71 -2.82 -0.11
C GLY A 75 -30.50 -3.02 -1.62
N LYS A 76 -31.15 -2.23 -2.48
CA LYS A 76 -30.88 -2.21 -3.92
C LYS A 76 -29.62 -1.40 -4.20
N SER A 77 -28.58 -2.08 -4.68
CA SER A 77 -27.35 -1.43 -5.14
C SER A 77 -27.68 -0.47 -6.28
N TYR A 78 -27.34 0.81 -6.13
CA TYR A 78 -27.19 1.68 -7.30
C TYR A 78 -26.16 1.07 -8.25
N SER A 79 -26.26 1.37 -9.54
CA SER A 79 -25.33 0.91 -10.58
C SER A 79 -23.87 1.24 -10.20
N THR A 80 -23.23 0.33 -9.47
CA THR A 80 -21.85 0.44 -9.01
C THR A 80 -20.97 -0.43 -9.86
N ASN A 81 -19.80 0.11 -10.18
CA ASN A 81 -18.74 -0.65 -10.79
C ASN A 81 -18.22 -1.66 -9.75
N LEU A 82 -18.72 -2.90 -9.80
CA LEU A 82 -18.48 -3.97 -8.81
C LEU A 82 -17.00 -4.23 -8.53
N ALA A 83 -16.11 -3.85 -9.46
CA ALA A 83 -14.67 -4.04 -9.36
C ALA A 83 -14.00 -3.25 -8.21
N PHE A 84 -14.61 -2.15 -7.75
CA PHE A 84 -14.02 -1.28 -6.73
C PHE A 84 -14.85 -1.19 -5.44
N THR A 85 -15.94 -1.96 -5.38
CA THR A 85 -16.89 -1.92 -4.26
C THR A 85 -16.29 -2.60 -3.03
N PRO A 86 -16.30 -1.94 -1.85
CA PRO A 86 -15.89 -2.55 -0.60
C PRO A 86 -16.71 -3.82 -0.28
N PRO A 87 -16.09 -4.90 0.21
CA PRO A 87 -16.74 -6.21 0.37
C PRO A 87 -17.92 -6.17 1.35
N GLU A 88 -17.83 -5.34 2.39
CA GLU A 88 -18.92 -5.11 3.33
C GLU A 88 -20.09 -4.38 2.70
N TYR A 89 -19.85 -3.45 1.77
CA TYR A 89 -20.94 -2.78 1.03
C TYR A 89 -21.69 -3.78 0.15
N LEU A 90 -21.00 -4.72 -0.49
CA LEU A 90 -21.65 -5.81 -1.25
C LEU A 90 -22.57 -6.67 -0.38
N ARG A 91 -22.21 -6.84 0.91
CA ARG A 91 -22.96 -7.67 1.86
C ARG A 91 -24.12 -6.93 2.52
N THR A 92 -23.92 -5.68 2.91
CA THR A 92 -24.87 -4.95 3.77
C THR A 92 -25.54 -3.77 3.08
N GLY A 93 -25.06 -3.35 1.89
CA GLY A 93 -25.51 -2.14 1.20
C GLY A 93 -25.23 -0.84 1.96
N ARG A 94 -24.33 -0.90 2.96
CA ARG A 94 -23.99 0.22 3.85
C ARG A 94 -22.54 0.61 3.67
N VAL A 95 -22.30 1.91 3.58
CA VAL A 95 -20.97 2.50 3.64
C VAL A 95 -20.62 2.76 5.10
N ILE A 96 -19.47 2.28 5.53
CA ILE A 96 -18.87 2.55 6.85
C ILE A 96 -17.49 3.20 6.67
N PRO A 97 -16.87 3.79 7.71
CA PRO A 97 -15.54 4.39 7.60
C PRO A 97 -14.48 3.46 7.00
N GLU A 98 -14.55 2.16 7.33
CA GLU A 98 -13.66 1.11 6.81
C GLU A 98 -13.78 0.94 5.29
N SER A 99 -14.96 1.21 4.71
CA SER A 99 -15.19 1.22 3.26
C SER A 99 -14.32 2.23 2.55
N LEU A 100 -14.19 3.43 3.14
CA LEU A 100 -13.36 4.49 2.59
C LEU A 100 -11.87 4.13 2.69
N VAL A 101 -11.45 3.51 3.81
CA VAL A 101 -10.08 3.02 3.98
C VAL A 101 -9.75 1.97 2.91
N TYR A 102 -10.66 1.03 2.65
CA TYR A 102 -10.51 0.03 1.59
C TYR A 102 -10.34 0.68 0.20
N SER A 103 -11.26 1.58 -0.17
CA SER A 103 -11.24 2.26 -1.47
C SER A 103 -10.01 3.17 -1.65
N PHE A 104 -9.53 3.82 -0.57
CA PHE A 104 -8.27 4.56 -0.62
C PHE A 104 -7.07 3.62 -0.84
N GLY A 105 -7.05 2.48 -0.15
CA GLY A 105 -6.04 1.44 -0.32
C GLY A 105 -5.97 0.90 -1.76
N THR A 106 -7.12 0.60 -2.38
CA THR A 106 -7.15 0.14 -3.78
C THR A 106 -6.65 1.21 -4.75
N LEU A 107 -6.97 2.49 -4.51
CA LEU A 107 -6.45 3.60 -5.30
C LEU A 107 -4.92 3.76 -5.16
N LEU A 108 -4.38 3.60 -3.95
CA LEU A 108 -2.94 3.57 -3.74
C LEU A 108 -2.28 2.43 -4.52
N LEU A 109 -2.90 1.25 -4.58
CA LEU A 109 -2.42 0.14 -5.40
C LEU A 109 -2.43 0.49 -6.89
N ASP A 110 -3.47 1.15 -7.39
CA ASP A 110 -3.51 1.61 -8.79
C ASP A 110 -2.38 2.60 -9.10
N LEU A 111 -2.06 3.50 -8.18
CA LEU A 111 -0.90 4.40 -8.30
C LEU A 111 0.43 3.63 -8.33
N LEU A 112 0.52 2.42 -7.77
CA LEU A 112 1.72 1.58 -7.75
C LEU A 112 1.82 0.61 -8.95
N LYS A 113 0.72 0.33 -9.67
CA LYS A 113 0.67 -0.68 -10.74
C LYS A 113 1.58 -0.39 -11.93
N ASP A 114 1.78 0.86 -12.34
CA ASP A 114 2.72 1.16 -13.44
C ASP A 114 4.20 1.03 -13.04
N PRO A 115 4.67 1.53 -11.89
CA PRO A 115 6.00 1.19 -11.38
C PRO A 115 6.24 -0.32 -11.35
N TYR A 116 5.22 -1.11 -11.00
CA TYR A 116 5.26 -2.56 -11.04
C TYR A 116 5.37 -3.14 -12.46
N ALA A 117 4.54 -2.66 -13.41
CA ALA A 117 4.61 -3.07 -14.81
C ALA A 117 5.94 -2.67 -15.49
N LEU A 118 6.48 -1.49 -15.16
CA LEU A 118 7.79 -1.01 -15.60
C LEU A 118 8.94 -1.78 -14.95
N SER A 119 8.82 -2.13 -13.67
CA SER A 119 9.78 -2.98 -12.95
C SER A 119 9.89 -4.35 -13.60
N SER A 120 8.75 -4.97 -13.91
CA SER A 120 8.67 -6.25 -14.59
C SER A 120 9.25 -6.20 -16.02
N LYS A 121 8.97 -5.13 -16.79
CA LYS A 121 9.46 -4.97 -18.18
C LYS A 121 10.93 -4.56 -18.30
N LYS A 122 11.50 -3.85 -17.30
CA LYS A 122 12.88 -3.31 -17.37
C LYS A 122 13.86 -3.94 -16.38
N GLY A 123 13.47 -4.98 -15.65
CA GLY A 123 14.32 -5.65 -14.67
C GLY A 123 14.68 -4.79 -13.45
N VAL A 124 13.88 -3.76 -13.14
CA VAL A 124 14.14 -2.88 -12.00
C VAL A 124 13.72 -3.60 -10.72
N LEU A 125 14.66 -3.79 -9.81
CA LEU A 125 14.44 -4.49 -8.54
C LEU A 125 13.65 -3.58 -7.58
N LEU A 126 12.48 -4.01 -7.10
CA LEU A 126 11.74 -3.28 -6.07
C LEU A 126 12.34 -3.58 -4.69
N VAL A 127 12.45 -2.53 -3.88
CA VAL A 127 12.99 -2.58 -2.51
C VAL A 127 11.90 -2.22 -1.52
N LEU A 128 11.64 -3.12 -0.57
CA LEU A 128 10.75 -2.83 0.55
C LEU A 128 11.59 -2.38 1.76
N HIS A 129 11.53 -1.08 2.07
CA HIS A 129 12.34 -0.46 3.12
C HIS A 129 11.92 -0.85 4.55
N GLY A 130 10.71 -1.43 4.72
CA GLY A 130 10.22 -1.95 6.00
C GLY A 130 9.30 -3.15 5.77
N ALA A 131 9.64 -4.28 6.39
CA ALA A 131 8.88 -5.54 6.31
C ALA A 131 8.58 -6.14 7.69
N SER A 132 8.87 -5.39 8.76
CA SER A 132 8.67 -5.83 10.13
C SER A 132 7.17 -5.97 10.40
N GLY A 133 6.75 -7.14 10.90
CA GLY A 133 5.34 -7.45 11.16
C GLY A 133 4.56 -8.02 9.97
N LEU A 134 5.16 -8.11 8.78
CA LEU A 134 4.49 -8.75 7.64
C LEU A 134 4.41 -10.27 7.83
N THR A 135 3.26 -10.84 7.47
CA THR A 135 3.07 -12.28 7.45
C THR A 135 3.87 -12.93 6.33
N LYS A 136 4.20 -14.22 6.47
CA LYS A 136 4.91 -14.98 5.42
C LYS A 136 4.16 -14.97 4.08
N GLY A 137 2.82 -14.98 4.12
CA GLY A 137 1.97 -14.89 2.93
C GLY A 137 2.16 -13.58 2.17
N LEU A 138 2.10 -12.44 2.86
CA LEU A 138 2.29 -11.12 2.26
C LEU A 138 3.70 -10.95 1.67
N ILE A 139 4.70 -11.51 2.35
CA ILE A 139 6.09 -11.50 1.87
C ILE A 139 6.21 -12.28 0.56
N LYS A 140 5.56 -13.45 0.47
CA LYS A 140 5.55 -14.27 -0.75
C LYS A 140 4.88 -13.52 -1.90
N GLU A 141 3.74 -12.90 -1.65
CA GLU A 141 3.01 -12.08 -2.63
C GLU A 141 3.87 -10.88 -3.10
N CYS A 142 4.54 -10.18 -2.18
CA CYS A 142 5.48 -9.10 -2.52
C CYS A 142 6.62 -9.59 -3.42
N MET A 143 7.15 -10.80 -3.18
CA MET A 143 8.18 -11.40 -4.03
C MET A 143 7.63 -11.80 -5.40
N GLU A 144 6.43 -12.37 -5.49
CA GLU A 144 5.75 -12.60 -6.77
C GLU A 144 5.58 -11.29 -7.54
N HIS A 145 5.36 -10.19 -6.81
CA HIS A 145 5.30 -8.83 -7.35
C HIS A 145 6.64 -8.10 -7.52
N GLY A 146 7.76 -8.82 -7.63
CA GLY A 146 9.03 -8.21 -8.06
C GLY A 146 9.83 -7.50 -6.97
N VAL A 147 9.39 -7.56 -5.70
CA VAL A 147 10.24 -7.15 -4.57
C VAL A 147 11.39 -8.15 -4.41
N ARG A 148 12.61 -7.63 -4.35
CA ARG A 148 13.85 -8.44 -4.31
C ARG A 148 14.78 -8.07 -3.17
N LYS A 149 14.49 -6.98 -2.45
CA LYS A 149 15.25 -6.54 -1.27
C LYS A 149 14.30 -6.24 -0.12
N PHE A 150 14.61 -6.79 1.05
CA PHE A 150 13.89 -6.56 2.29
C PHE A 150 14.86 -6.06 3.36
N ASN A 151 14.46 -5.03 4.09
CA ASN A 151 15.22 -4.53 5.23
C ASN A 151 14.96 -5.42 6.47
N VAL A 152 16.02 -5.84 7.15
CA VAL A 152 15.98 -6.69 8.37
C VAL A 152 16.58 -6.00 9.59
N ASN A 153 16.95 -4.72 9.49
CA ASN A 153 17.64 -4.00 10.56
C ASN A 153 16.85 -3.96 11.87
N THR A 154 15.53 -3.81 11.80
CA THR A 154 14.68 -3.71 12.99
C THR A 154 14.72 -4.99 13.82
N GLU A 155 14.57 -6.16 13.18
CA GLU A 155 14.59 -7.46 13.83
C GLU A 155 15.99 -7.82 14.36
N VAL A 156 17.05 -7.45 13.65
CA VAL A 156 18.44 -7.67 14.10
C VAL A 156 18.73 -6.81 15.35
N ARG A 157 18.35 -5.53 15.33
CA ARG A 157 18.49 -4.64 16.49
C ARG A 157 17.68 -5.13 17.69
N LYS A 158 16.47 -5.63 17.44
CA LYS A 158 15.63 -6.22 18.49
C LYS A 158 16.30 -7.44 19.11
N ALA A 159 16.76 -8.40 18.31
CA ALA A 159 17.44 -9.59 18.81
C ALA A 159 18.71 -9.28 19.61
N TYR A 160 19.47 -8.26 19.20
CA TYR A 160 20.60 -7.74 19.96
C TYR A 160 20.16 -7.18 21.32
N THR A 161 19.14 -6.32 21.32
CA THR A 161 18.66 -5.65 22.54
C THR A 161 18.04 -6.64 23.54
N ASP A 162 17.27 -7.61 23.04
CA ASP A 162 16.69 -8.70 23.85
C ASP A 162 17.77 -9.62 24.46
N SER A 163 18.93 -9.73 23.81
CA SER A 163 20.08 -10.50 24.34
C SER A 163 20.80 -9.76 25.48
N LEU A 164 20.67 -8.43 25.55
CA LEU A 164 21.26 -7.60 26.60
C LEU A 164 20.38 -7.52 27.85
N SER A 165 19.05 -7.55 27.69
CA SER A 165 18.10 -7.41 28.80
C SER A 165 18.04 -8.62 29.74
N ASN A 166 18.60 -9.77 29.34
CA ASN A 166 18.51 -11.05 30.06
C ASN A 166 19.78 -11.48 30.81
N SER A 167 20.81 -10.63 30.95
CA SER A 167 22.12 -11.11 31.42
C SER A 167 22.48 -10.76 32.88
N LYS A 168 22.57 -11.79 33.73
CA LYS A 168 23.47 -11.84 34.91
C LYS A 168 24.84 -12.46 34.58
N LYS A 169 25.16 -12.62 33.29
CA LYS A 169 26.34 -13.34 32.77
C LYS A 169 27.45 -12.37 32.35
N ASP A 170 28.67 -12.89 32.33
CA ASP A 170 29.87 -12.19 31.87
C ASP A 170 29.76 -11.71 30.41
N LEU A 171 30.42 -10.58 30.12
CA LEU A 171 30.33 -9.83 28.87
C LEU A 171 30.63 -10.68 27.63
N VAL A 172 31.61 -11.59 27.75
CA VAL A 172 31.98 -12.51 26.65
C VAL A 172 30.82 -13.42 26.28
N HIS A 173 30.10 -13.95 27.27
CA HIS A 173 28.93 -14.78 27.02
C HIS A 173 27.77 -13.96 26.42
N VAL A 174 27.58 -12.71 26.87
CA VAL A 174 26.55 -11.82 26.31
C VAL A 174 26.80 -11.53 24.83
N MET A 175 28.05 -11.23 24.48
CA MET A 175 28.44 -10.98 23.09
C MET A 175 28.25 -12.22 22.21
N ALA A 176 28.62 -13.41 22.70
CA ALA A 176 28.39 -14.66 21.98
C ALA A 176 26.89 -14.92 21.75
N SER A 177 26.07 -14.77 22.79
CA SER A 177 24.61 -14.96 22.69
C SER A 177 23.95 -13.95 21.76
N ALA A 178 24.34 -12.67 21.82
CA ALA A 178 23.81 -11.64 20.93
C ALA A 178 24.19 -11.91 19.46
N LYS A 179 25.42 -12.38 19.21
CA LYS A 179 25.87 -12.75 17.86
C LYS A 179 25.05 -13.90 17.29
N GLU A 180 24.81 -14.95 18.07
CA GLU A 180 24.00 -16.09 17.63
C GLU A 180 22.53 -15.71 17.41
N ALA A 181 21.96 -14.87 18.28
CA ALA A 181 20.59 -14.36 18.11
C ALA A 181 20.44 -13.54 16.82
N MET A 182 21.37 -12.62 16.54
CA MET A 182 21.37 -11.84 15.30
C MET A 182 21.54 -12.74 14.05
N LYS A 183 22.45 -13.72 14.10
CA LYS A 183 22.63 -14.69 13.01
C LYS A 183 21.35 -15.50 12.74
N ALA A 184 20.66 -15.95 13.79
CA ALA A 184 19.42 -16.69 13.64
C ALA A 184 18.33 -15.87 12.93
N VAL A 185 18.23 -14.57 13.25
CA VAL A 185 17.32 -13.65 12.54
C VAL A 185 17.69 -13.56 11.06
N VAL A 186 18.96 -13.35 10.74
CA VAL A 186 19.43 -13.25 9.35
C VAL A 186 19.17 -14.55 8.58
N ALA A 187 19.53 -15.71 9.15
CA ALA A 187 19.34 -17.01 8.53
C ALA A 187 17.85 -17.34 8.29
N GLY A 188 16.97 -17.00 9.25
CA GLY A 188 15.53 -17.16 9.12
C GLY A 188 14.95 -16.28 8.01
N LYS A 189 15.43 -15.05 7.88
CA LYS A 189 15.04 -14.14 6.80
C LYS A 189 15.57 -14.61 5.44
N MET A 190 16.81 -15.11 5.37
CA MET A 190 17.36 -15.70 4.14
C MET A 190 16.50 -16.85 3.61
N HIS A 191 16.06 -17.75 4.51
CA HIS A 191 15.13 -18.82 4.15
C HIS A 191 13.77 -18.27 3.71
N LEU A 192 13.20 -17.33 4.47
CA LEU A 192 11.90 -16.74 4.17
C LEU A 192 11.86 -16.04 2.80
N PHE A 193 12.96 -15.40 2.41
CA PHE A 193 13.09 -14.71 1.12
C PHE A 193 13.68 -15.61 0.02
N GLY A 194 13.87 -16.91 0.27
CA GLY A 194 14.38 -17.86 -0.73
C GLY A 194 15.79 -17.56 -1.24
N SER A 195 16.62 -16.91 -0.41
CA SER A 195 18.04 -16.57 -0.69
C SER A 195 19.02 -17.48 0.05
N ALA A 196 18.54 -18.37 0.90
CA ALA A 196 19.38 -19.38 1.57
C ALA A 196 20.09 -20.26 0.53
N GLY A 197 21.41 -20.39 0.65
CA GLY A 197 22.23 -21.22 -0.24
C GLY A 197 22.42 -20.67 -1.66
N LYS A 198 21.99 -19.45 -1.94
CA LYS A 198 22.23 -18.76 -3.21
C LYS A 198 23.38 -17.78 -3.04
N ALA A 199 24.60 -18.27 -3.24
CA ALA A 199 25.84 -17.48 -3.28
C ALA A 199 26.81 -18.16 -4.26
#